data_AF-A0A0A0BG73-F1
#
_entry.id   AF-A0A0A0BG73-F1
#
_cell.length_a   1.000
_cell.length_b   1.000
_cell.length_c   1.000
_cell.angle_alpha   90.00
_cell.angle_beta   90.00
_cell.angle_gamma   90.00
#
_symmetry.space_group_name_H-M   'P 1'
#
loop_
_entity.id
_entity.type
_entity.pdbx_description
1 polymer ?
#
loop_
_entity_poly.entity_id
_entity_poly.type
_entity_poly.pdbx_seq_one_letter_code
_entity_poly.pdbx_strand_id
1 'polypeptide(L)'
;MDKSYTLPKYSIPGLRLENHLEDLCEFIIFVESRGHKIRGTRLERYRKYLEDIVDGGQDSKNIFHDIQNEEFNTKYDVLLYVLREVHELMWIQKGFKSKTPKNIDEKLSLLIGGKDFAALDKKTVSRNTQFELRIASYFSQTGYTSDLSSKTDIIATKGKHQFYVECKRVSSQGQLFKRLLEAKDQLNNRIPGSNLSLAKYGIIVVDVTKIAFKHNGVIMGYTSEHARDLIQDKLKEISNGIASHESLWNLKPLIMVWLQVHIPSLILYPSTFSTRISSLFISSHKVSSKRKFRKAFEELKLTLEIGEQKDPREITKKLPPIRNEITIPKGTIFKWDEEILREFLDLWELSGRDPDRVILEVEFPTEHAVFHYQELIWLLPNIPHSLREKLSGELSLARSVLMAMLIRQRNPYESG
;
A
#
# COMPACT_ATOMS: atom_id res chain seq x y z
N MET A 1 -0.15 10.65 -19.21
CA MET A 1 1.06 10.38 -18.42
C MET A 1 1.96 9.48 -19.25
N ASP A 2 2.92 10.07 -19.96
CA ASP A 2 3.90 9.39 -20.82
C ASP A 2 5.14 8.98 -20.03
N LYS A 3 5.01 7.99 -19.14
CA LYS A 3 6.20 7.35 -18.57
C LYS A 3 6.12 5.86 -18.80
N SER A 4 6.88 5.39 -19.77
CA SER A 4 7.15 3.96 -19.91
C SER A 4 7.88 3.48 -18.66
N TYR A 5 7.37 2.41 -18.06
CA TYR A 5 8.01 1.79 -16.90
C TYR A 5 9.15 0.89 -17.38
N THR A 6 10.37 1.17 -16.96
CA THR A 6 11.52 0.31 -17.29
C THR A 6 11.51 -0.91 -16.37
N LEU A 7 11.44 -2.10 -16.95
CA LEU A 7 11.49 -3.35 -16.19
C LEU A 7 12.83 -3.50 -15.47
N PRO A 8 12.84 -3.86 -14.18
CA PRO A 8 14.06 -3.99 -13.41
C PRO A 8 14.75 -5.34 -13.64
N LYS A 9 16.06 -5.40 -13.40
CA LYS A 9 16.85 -6.65 -13.43
C LYS A 9 16.79 -7.45 -12.12
N TYR A 10 16.24 -6.84 -11.09
CA TYR A 10 16.08 -7.40 -9.75
C TYR A 10 14.68 -7.01 -9.26
N SER A 11 14.00 -7.89 -8.55
CA SER A 11 12.76 -7.52 -7.86
C SER A 11 12.95 -7.71 -6.37
N ILE A 12 12.47 -6.75 -5.58
CA ILE A 12 12.26 -6.92 -4.15
C ILE A 12 11.05 -7.86 -3.97
N PRO A 13 11.23 -9.12 -3.56
CA PRO A 13 10.10 -9.98 -3.28
C PRO A 13 9.50 -9.61 -1.93
N GLY A 14 8.21 -9.90 -1.77
CA GLY A 14 7.56 -9.84 -0.48
C GLY A 14 8.11 -10.91 0.48
N LEU A 15 7.74 -10.77 1.75
CA LEU A 15 7.87 -11.84 2.71
C LEU A 15 7.02 -13.04 2.27
N ARG A 16 7.46 -14.25 2.61
CA ARG A 16 6.66 -15.46 2.39
C ARG A 16 5.50 -15.51 3.39
N LEU A 17 4.46 -16.28 3.07
CA LEU A 17 3.28 -16.40 3.93
C LEU A 17 3.61 -16.96 5.31
N GLU A 18 4.61 -17.84 5.40
CA GLU A 18 5.09 -18.41 6.67
C GLU A 18 5.64 -17.31 7.60
N ASN A 19 6.36 -16.33 7.04
CA ASN A 19 6.87 -15.18 7.82
C ASN A 19 5.71 -14.32 8.36
N HIS A 20 4.64 -14.15 7.56
CA HIS A 20 3.45 -13.42 7.99
C HIS A 20 2.72 -14.15 9.14
N LEU A 21 2.62 -15.48 9.04
CA LEU A 21 2.01 -16.32 10.08
C LEU A 21 2.84 -16.31 11.37
N GLU A 22 4.16 -16.43 11.27
CA GLU A 22 5.08 -16.38 12.42
C GLU A 22 4.91 -15.07 13.21
N ASP A 23 5.06 -13.92 12.53
CA ASP A 23 4.94 -12.62 13.18
C ASP A 23 3.52 -12.38 13.75
N LEU A 24 2.47 -12.90 13.10
CA LEU A 24 1.10 -12.85 13.63
C LEU A 24 0.96 -13.67 14.92
N CYS A 25 1.55 -14.87 14.96
CA CYS A 25 1.53 -15.72 16.14
C CYS A 25 2.27 -15.05 17.31
N GLU A 26 3.42 -14.44 17.05
CA GLU A 26 4.14 -13.66 18.07
C GLU A 26 3.31 -12.47 18.59
N PHE A 27 2.62 -11.75 17.71
CA PHE A 27 1.74 -10.67 18.12
C PHE A 27 0.56 -11.18 18.97
N ILE A 28 -0.02 -12.33 18.61
CA ILE A 28 -1.08 -12.98 19.39
C ILE A 28 -0.57 -13.34 20.79
N ILE A 29 0.61 -13.95 20.89
CA ILE A 29 1.25 -14.29 22.18
C ILE A 29 1.46 -13.03 23.02
N PHE A 30 1.93 -11.95 22.39
CA PHE A 30 2.08 -10.66 23.06
C PHE A 30 0.73 -10.16 23.61
N VAL A 31 -0.33 -10.15 22.80
CA VAL A 31 -1.68 -9.73 23.22
C VAL A 31 -2.21 -10.59 24.38
N GLU A 32 -2.06 -11.91 24.31
CA GLU A 32 -2.51 -12.83 25.35
C GLU A 32 -1.72 -12.66 26.65
N SER A 33 -0.41 -12.43 26.58
CA SER A 33 0.43 -12.15 27.75
C SER A 33 0.01 -10.89 28.52
N ARG A 34 -0.74 -9.98 27.87
CA ARG A 34 -1.32 -8.77 28.47
C ARG A 34 -2.75 -8.98 28.98
N GLY A 35 -3.25 -10.22 28.96
CA GLY A 35 -4.53 -10.61 29.54
C GLY A 35 -5.72 -10.56 28.56
N HIS A 36 -5.49 -10.31 27.28
CA HIS A 36 -6.56 -10.24 26.28
C HIS A 36 -6.77 -11.59 25.58
N LYS A 37 -8.00 -12.12 25.63
CA LYS A 37 -8.34 -13.38 24.96
C LYS A 37 -8.56 -13.15 23.46
N ILE A 38 -7.89 -13.93 22.61
CA ILE A 38 -8.04 -13.83 21.14
C ILE A 38 -9.12 -14.75 20.56
N ARG A 39 -9.64 -15.70 21.33
CA ARG A 39 -10.70 -16.61 20.88
C ARG A 39 -11.95 -15.83 20.45
N GLY A 40 -12.46 -16.13 19.25
CA GLY A 40 -13.61 -15.48 18.62
C GLY A 40 -13.28 -14.12 17.97
N THR A 41 -12.04 -13.65 18.05
CA THR A 41 -11.62 -12.38 17.45
C THR A 41 -11.18 -12.55 16.01
N ARG A 42 -11.04 -11.44 15.28
CA ARG A 42 -10.50 -11.44 13.91
C ARG A 42 -9.06 -11.95 13.85
N LEU A 43 -8.27 -11.79 14.91
CA LEU A 43 -6.88 -12.26 14.95
C LEU A 43 -6.80 -13.79 14.91
N GLU A 44 -7.68 -14.49 15.65
CA GLU A 44 -7.76 -15.94 15.58
C GLU A 44 -8.11 -16.40 14.15
N ARG A 45 -9.05 -15.71 13.50
CA ARG A 45 -9.46 -16.04 12.13
C ARG A 45 -8.36 -15.79 11.11
N TYR A 46 -7.62 -14.68 11.22
CA TYR A 46 -6.44 -14.45 10.39
C TYR A 46 -5.38 -15.54 10.56
N ARG A 47 -5.12 -15.96 11.81
CA ARG A 47 -4.16 -17.03 12.09
C ARG A 47 -4.60 -18.35 11.43
N LYS A 48 -5.83 -18.78 11.69
CA LYS A 48 -6.40 -20.01 11.09
C LYS A 48 -6.35 -20.00 9.56
N TYR A 49 -6.65 -18.86 8.96
CA TYR A 49 -6.62 -18.74 7.50
C TYR A 49 -5.20 -18.81 6.93
N LEU A 50 -4.22 -18.17 7.57
CA LEU A 50 -2.84 -18.26 7.13
C LEU A 50 -2.25 -19.67 7.38
N GLU A 51 -2.61 -20.33 8.48
CA GLU A 51 -2.29 -21.75 8.73
C GLU A 51 -2.82 -22.63 7.59
N ASP A 52 -4.11 -22.51 7.25
CA ASP A 52 -4.73 -23.28 6.15
C ASP A 52 -4.02 -23.06 4.81
N ILE A 53 -3.72 -21.81 4.43
CA ILE A 53 -3.05 -21.52 3.14
C ILE A 53 -1.61 -22.04 3.11
N VAL A 54 -0.86 -21.90 4.21
CA VAL A 54 0.52 -22.40 4.30
C VAL A 54 0.55 -23.92 4.15
N ASP A 55 -0.46 -24.61 4.68
CA ASP A 55 -0.62 -26.07 4.57
C ASP A 55 -1.23 -26.52 3.22
N GLY A 56 -1.47 -25.60 2.28
CA GLY A 56 -2.00 -25.87 0.94
C GLY A 56 -3.54 -25.91 0.83
N GLY A 57 -4.24 -25.52 1.89
CA GLY A 57 -5.68 -25.36 1.95
C GLY A 57 -6.20 -24.14 1.20
N GLN A 58 -7.53 -24.02 1.10
CA GLN A 58 -8.24 -22.92 0.41
C GLN A 58 -9.58 -22.54 1.10
N ASP A 59 -9.76 -22.89 2.37
CA ASP A 59 -11.07 -22.76 3.03
C ASP A 59 -11.26 -21.41 3.73
N SER A 60 -11.53 -20.37 2.93
CA SER A 60 -11.85 -19.04 3.47
C SER A 60 -13.26 -18.97 4.07
N LYS A 61 -14.24 -19.68 3.49
CA LYS A 61 -15.67 -19.52 3.79
C LYS A 61 -16.06 -20.03 5.16
N ASN A 62 -15.40 -21.08 5.65
CA ASN A 62 -15.67 -21.61 6.99
C ASN A 62 -14.92 -20.86 8.11
N ILE A 63 -13.93 -20.03 7.73
CA ILE A 63 -13.10 -19.31 8.70
C ILE A 63 -13.66 -17.91 9.00
N PHE A 64 -14.10 -17.17 7.97
CA PHE A 64 -14.54 -15.79 8.12
C PHE A 64 -16.06 -15.66 8.06
N HIS A 65 -16.62 -14.79 8.90
CA HIS A 65 -18.07 -14.65 9.01
C HIS A 65 -18.66 -13.73 7.94
N ASP A 66 -17.83 -12.88 7.33
CA ASP A 66 -18.28 -11.76 6.50
C ASP A 66 -18.02 -11.93 4.98
N ILE A 67 -17.65 -13.15 4.51
CA ILE A 67 -17.26 -13.42 3.11
C ILE A 67 -18.44 -13.53 2.12
N GLN A 68 -19.70 -13.49 2.58
CA GLN A 68 -20.86 -13.62 1.68
C GLN A 68 -21.15 -12.38 0.79
N ASN A 69 -20.26 -11.39 0.72
CA ASN A 69 -20.42 -10.22 -0.14
C ASN A 69 -19.80 -10.44 -1.53
N GLU A 70 -20.42 -9.85 -2.57
CA GLU A 70 -19.96 -9.83 -3.97
C GLU A 70 -18.55 -9.21 -4.18
N GLU A 71 -17.95 -8.64 -3.12
CA GLU A 71 -16.59 -8.07 -3.16
C GLU A 71 -15.47 -9.14 -3.05
N PHE A 72 -15.79 -10.39 -2.71
CA PHE A 72 -14.82 -11.49 -2.56
C PHE A 72 -15.06 -12.59 -3.61
N ASN A 73 -14.73 -12.29 -4.86
CA ASN A 73 -15.02 -13.18 -5.99
C ASN A 73 -13.94 -14.25 -6.20
N THR A 74 -12.73 -14.01 -5.71
CA THR A 74 -11.58 -14.90 -5.85
C THR A 74 -10.94 -15.22 -4.50
N LYS A 75 -10.25 -16.37 -4.43
CA LYS A 75 -9.40 -16.72 -3.28
C LYS A 75 -8.30 -15.68 -3.01
N TYR A 76 -7.88 -14.95 -4.04
CA TYR A 76 -6.85 -13.92 -3.92
C TYR A 76 -7.36 -12.66 -3.25
N ASP A 77 -8.65 -12.34 -3.38
CA ASP A 77 -9.25 -11.17 -2.71
C ASP A 77 -9.12 -11.32 -1.20
N VAL A 78 -9.57 -12.45 -0.65
CA VAL A 78 -9.48 -12.73 0.79
C VAL A 78 -8.04 -12.69 1.26
N LEU A 79 -7.11 -13.31 0.52
CA LEU A 79 -5.68 -13.29 0.84
C LEU A 79 -5.12 -11.87 0.89
N LEU A 80 -5.42 -11.03 -0.11
CA LEU A 80 -4.96 -9.63 -0.15
C LEU A 80 -5.46 -8.83 1.05
N TYR A 81 -6.72 -9.01 1.45
CA TYR A 81 -7.25 -8.35 2.65
C TYR A 81 -6.60 -8.86 3.93
N VAL A 82 -6.40 -10.16 4.08
CA VAL A 82 -5.70 -10.71 5.26
C VAL A 82 -4.26 -10.23 5.32
N LEU A 83 -3.54 -10.25 4.19
CA LEU A 83 -2.16 -9.76 4.12
C LEU A 83 -2.06 -8.29 4.50
N ARG A 84 -2.99 -7.46 4.04
CA ARG A 84 -3.10 -6.07 4.48
C ARG A 84 -3.18 -6.00 6.01
N GLU A 85 -4.15 -6.68 6.60
CA GLU A 85 -4.36 -6.56 8.05
C GLU A 85 -3.19 -7.12 8.87
N VAL A 86 -2.68 -8.29 8.48
CA VAL A 86 -1.56 -8.95 9.17
C VAL A 86 -0.29 -8.13 9.05
N HIS A 87 0.05 -7.60 7.87
CA HIS A 87 1.25 -6.79 7.70
C HIS A 87 1.31 -5.56 8.62
N GLU A 88 0.17 -4.92 8.88
CA GLU A 88 0.11 -3.83 9.85
C GLU A 88 0.30 -4.30 11.29
N LEU A 89 -0.23 -5.47 11.67
CA LEU A 89 0.02 -6.06 12.98
C LEU A 89 1.48 -6.47 13.17
N MET A 90 2.12 -7.01 12.13
CA MET A 90 3.56 -7.32 12.14
C MET A 90 4.38 -6.05 12.37
N TRP A 91 4.03 -4.95 11.69
CA TRP A 91 4.69 -3.66 11.86
C TRP A 91 4.56 -3.13 13.29
N ILE A 92 3.36 -3.25 13.87
CA ILE A 92 3.09 -2.92 15.27
C ILE A 92 3.97 -3.75 16.21
N GLN A 93 4.02 -5.07 16.00
CA GLN A 93 4.81 -6.01 16.81
C GLN A 93 6.30 -5.68 16.79
N LYS A 94 6.87 -5.32 15.64
CA LYS A 94 8.28 -4.89 15.52
C LYS A 94 8.60 -3.75 16.46
N GLY A 95 7.74 -2.74 16.56
CA GLY A 95 7.95 -1.64 17.49
C GLY A 95 7.80 -2.05 18.95
N PHE A 96 6.86 -2.93 19.27
CA PHE A 96 6.61 -3.31 20.66
C PHE A 96 7.67 -4.25 21.22
N LYS A 97 8.30 -5.07 20.36
CA LYS A 97 9.52 -5.83 20.67
C LYS A 97 10.66 -4.92 21.08
N SER A 98 10.86 -3.81 20.36
CA SER A 98 11.90 -2.83 20.71
C SER A 98 11.58 -2.07 21.99
N LYS A 99 10.36 -1.54 22.08
CA LYS A 99 9.90 -0.81 23.27
C LYS A 99 8.38 -0.70 23.31
N THR A 100 7.77 -1.38 24.27
CA THR A 100 6.32 -1.34 24.45
C THR A 100 5.86 0.07 24.91
N PRO A 101 4.87 0.69 24.24
CA PRO A 101 4.26 1.94 24.68
C PRO A 101 3.59 1.81 26.05
N LYS A 102 3.57 2.91 26.80
CA LYS A 102 2.79 3.00 28.05
C LYS A 102 1.29 2.98 27.74
N ASN A 103 0.51 2.37 28.63
CA ASN A 103 -0.96 2.35 28.58
C ASN A 103 -1.55 1.76 27.29
N ILE A 104 -0.90 0.72 26.76
CA ILE A 104 -1.32 0.06 25.52
C ILE A 104 -2.54 -0.86 25.69
N ASP A 105 -2.83 -1.34 26.90
CA ASP A 105 -3.79 -2.43 27.13
C ASP A 105 -5.22 -2.08 26.69
N GLU A 106 -5.67 -0.84 26.93
CA GLU A 106 -6.96 -0.36 26.42
C GLU A 106 -6.99 -0.38 24.88
N LYS A 107 -5.91 0.05 24.23
CA LYS A 107 -5.79 0.06 22.76
C LYS A 107 -5.74 -1.36 22.19
N LEU A 108 -5.10 -2.31 22.86
CA LEU A 108 -5.12 -3.73 22.47
C LEU A 108 -6.55 -4.30 22.53
N SER A 109 -7.29 -4.00 23.60
CA SER A 109 -8.69 -4.43 23.72
C SER A 109 -9.57 -3.89 22.59
N LEU A 110 -9.35 -2.66 22.15
CA LEU A 110 -10.08 -2.07 21.02
C LEU A 110 -9.63 -2.67 19.67
N LEU A 111 -8.33 -2.95 19.52
CA LEU A 111 -7.75 -3.51 18.29
C LEU A 111 -8.28 -4.92 17.98
N ILE A 112 -8.44 -5.79 18.98
CA ILE A 112 -8.87 -7.18 18.72
C ILE A 112 -10.35 -7.30 18.29
N GLY A 113 -11.15 -6.25 18.55
CA GLY A 113 -12.55 -6.17 18.12
C GLY A 113 -12.73 -5.78 16.66
N GLY A 114 -13.99 -5.59 16.27
CA GLY A 114 -14.39 -5.17 14.93
C GLY A 114 -14.68 -6.32 13.96
N LYS A 115 -14.98 -5.95 12.71
CA LYS A 115 -15.25 -6.88 11.61
C LYS A 115 -13.97 -7.48 11.03
N ASP A 116 -14.12 -8.56 10.26
CA ASP A 116 -12.99 -9.29 9.68
C ASP A 116 -12.20 -8.45 8.69
N PHE A 117 -12.87 -7.61 7.90
CA PHE A 117 -12.21 -6.82 6.88
C PHE A 117 -12.56 -5.34 7.02
N ALA A 118 -11.57 -4.46 6.83
CA ALA A 118 -11.78 -3.01 6.90
C ALA A 118 -12.75 -2.47 5.85
N ALA A 119 -12.93 -3.18 4.72
CA ALA A 119 -13.93 -2.84 3.70
C ALA A 119 -15.35 -2.91 4.25
N LEU A 120 -15.62 -3.86 5.16
CA LEU A 120 -16.95 -4.16 5.69
C LEU A 120 -17.26 -3.44 7.01
N ASP A 121 -16.28 -2.70 7.55
CA ASP A 121 -16.36 -2.14 8.89
C ASP A 121 -17.09 -0.78 8.90
N LYS A 122 -18.34 -0.79 9.38
CA LYS A 122 -19.12 0.43 9.64
C LYS A 122 -18.62 1.20 10.87
N LYS A 123 -17.96 0.51 11.83
CA LYS A 123 -17.46 1.09 13.09
C LYS A 123 -15.94 1.16 13.09
N THR A 124 -15.40 2.33 12.78
CA THR A 124 -13.97 2.48 12.51
C THR A 124 -13.04 2.45 13.72
N VAL A 125 -13.54 2.26 14.95
CA VAL A 125 -12.77 2.36 16.20
C VAL A 125 -11.54 1.45 16.19
N SER A 126 -11.74 0.15 15.96
CA SER A 126 -10.65 -0.84 15.96
C SER A 126 -9.56 -0.49 14.93
N ARG A 127 -9.96 -0.06 13.72
CA ARG A 127 -9.02 0.30 12.65
C ARG A 127 -8.35 1.66 12.87
N ASN A 128 -9.01 2.61 13.54
CA ASN A 128 -8.37 3.85 13.96
C ASN A 128 -7.31 3.54 15.03
N THR A 129 -7.65 2.72 16.02
CA THR A 129 -6.70 2.26 17.04
C THR A 129 -5.53 1.50 16.44
N GLN A 130 -5.76 0.61 15.47
CA GLN A 130 -4.69 -0.10 14.78
C GLN A 130 -3.75 0.87 14.04
N PHE A 131 -4.29 1.90 13.38
CA PHE A 131 -3.47 2.93 12.76
C PHE A 131 -2.64 3.74 13.78
N GLU A 132 -3.24 4.11 14.92
CA GLU A 132 -2.52 4.80 16.01
C GLU A 132 -1.38 3.92 16.56
N LEU A 133 -1.64 2.63 16.81
CA LEU A 133 -0.61 1.69 17.27
C LEU A 133 0.48 1.50 16.22
N ARG A 134 0.14 1.48 14.93
CA ARG A 134 1.12 1.46 13.83
C ARG A 134 2.03 2.68 13.92
N ILE A 135 1.50 3.89 14.07
CA ILE A 135 2.33 5.09 14.20
C ILE A 135 3.17 5.06 15.48
N ALA A 136 2.61 4.60 16.60
CA ALA A 136 3.36 4.48 17.86
C ALA A 136 4.56 3.53 17.72
N SER A 137 4.42 2.47 16.91
CA SER A 137 5.50 1.52 16.63
C SER A 137 6.69 2.17 15.94
N TYR A 138 6.49 3.15 15.03
CA TYR A 138 7.60 3.88 14.38
C TYR A 138 8.48 4.57 15.41
N PHE A 139 7.86 5.23 16.40
CA PHE A 139 8.56 5.89 17.49
C PHE A 139 9.25 4.88 18.42
N SER A 140 8.59 3.77 18.75
CA SER A 140 9.18 2.72 19.58
C SER A 140 10.42 2.09 18.95
N GLN A 141 10.38 1.82 17.64
CA GLN A 141 11.53 1.26 16.89
C GLN A 141 12.76 2.17 16.94
N THR A 142 12.58 3.48 17.08
CA THR A 142 13.67 4.46 17.08
C THR A 142 14.02 5.01 18.47
N GLY A 143 13.58 4.29 19.51
CA GLY A 143 13.99 4.51 20.91
C GLY A 143 13.20 5.57 21.67
N TYR A 144 12.11 6.10 21.09
CA TYR A 144 11.22 7.00 21.82
C TYR A 144 10.48 6.27 22.94
N THR A 145 10.13 7.00 23.99
CA THR A 145 9.11 6.54 24.94
C THR A 145 7.76 7.03 24.45
N SER A 146 6.89 6.11 24.06
CA SER A 146 5.53 6.42 23.60
C SER A 146 4.53 6.25 24.74
N ASP A 147 3.60 7.19 24.88
CA ASP A 147 2.47 7.14 25.81
C ASP A 147 1.15 7.29 25.05
N LEU A 148 0.22 6.38 25.32
CA LEU A 148 -1.08 6.25 24.66
C LEU A 148 -2.26 6.59 25.58
N SER A 149 -2.04 7.01 26.85
CA SER A 149 -3.13 7.38 27.77
C SER A 149 -3.60 8.83 27.65
N SER A 150 -3.00 9.60 26.76
CA SER A 150 -3.19 11.05 26.73
C SER A 150 -4.44 11.46 25.95
N LYS A 151 -4.79 12.75 26.02
CA LYS A 151 -5.85 13.33 25.18
C LYS A 151 -5.49 13.30 23.69
N THR A 152 -4.20 13.33 23.34
CA THR A 152 -3.72 13.13 21.96
C THR A 152 -3.48 11.64 21.72
N ASP A 153 -3.56 11.21 20.46
CA ASP A 153 -3.46 9.78 20.15
C ASP A 153 -2.12 9.16 20.60
N ILE A 154 -1.01 9.91 20.45
CA ILE A 154 0.33 9.46 20.88
C ILE A 154 1.14 10.65 21.41
N ILE A 155 1.85 10.45 22.51
CA ILE A 155 2.94 11.32 22.95
C ILE A 155 4.26 10.55 22.88
N ALA A 156 5.18 10.98 22.03
CA ALA A 156 6.50 10.38 21.88
C ALA A 156 7.58 11.30 22.46
N THR A 157 8.40 10.80 23.38
CA THR A 157 9.46 11.57 24.05
C THR A 157 10.84 10.94 23.85
N LYS A 158 11.81 11.76 23.43
CA LYS A 158 13.24 11.39 23.34
C LYS A 158 14.09 12.62 23.64
N GLY A 159 15.04 12.46 24.55
CA GLY A 159 15.89 13.57 25.00
C GLY A 159 15.08 14.78 25.48
N LYS A 160 15.28 15.93 24.84
CA LYS A 160 14.62 17.21 25.17
C LYS A 160 13.39 17.50 24.31
N HIS A 161 13.01 16.59 23.42
CA HIS A 161 11.90 16.78 22.50
C HIS A 161 10.72 15.87 22.84
N GLN A 162 9.52 16.42 22.69
CA GLN A 162 8.26 15.72 22.87
C GLN A 162 7.35 16.01 21.67
N PHE A 163 6.92 14.95 21.01
CA PHE A 163 6.04 15.01 19.84
C PHE A 163 4.65 14.54 20.23
N TYR A 164 3.66 15.39 20.01
CA TYR A 164 2.25 15.09 20.18
C TYR A 164 1.68 14.80 18.81
N VAL A 165 1.04 13.65 18.68
CA VAL A 165 0.64 13.10 17.39
C VAL A 165 -0.87 12.89 17.36
N GLU A 166 -1.50 13.42 16.31
CA GLU A 166 -2.91 13.15 15.99
C GLU A 166 -2.98 12.33 14.71
N CYS A 167 -3.67 11.21 14.77
CA CYS A 167 -3.88 10.28 13.68
C CYS A 167 -5.27 10.49 13.07
N LYS A 168 -5.36 10.59 11.74
CA LYS A 168 -6.64 10.66 11.02
C LYS A 168 -6.65 9.67 9.86
N ARG A 169 -7.72 8.91 9.74
CA ARG A 169 -8.01 8.10 8.55
C ARG A 169 -9.03 8.84 7.70
N VAL A 170 -8.69 9.12 6.44
CA VAL A 170 -9.52 9.93 5.55
C VAL A 170 -10.03 9.10 4.40
N SER A 171 -11.35 9.11 4.20
CA SER A 171 -12.03 8.31 3.18
C SER A 171 -12.24 9.02 1.85
N SER A 172 -12.12 10.34 1.79
CA SER A 172 -12.34 11.10 0.55
C SER A 172 -11.57 12.41 0.50
N GLN A 173 -11.28 12.88 -0.71
CA GLN A 173 -10.58 14.13 -0.96
C GLN A 173 -11.28 15.33 -0.31
N GLY A 174 -12.61 15.39 -0.38
CA GLY A 174 -13.39 16.48 0.22
C GLY A 174 -13.32 16.54 1.74
N GLN A 175 -12.95 15.44 2.41
CA GLN A 175 -12.78 15.41 3.87
C GLN A 175 -11.34 15.71 4.32
N LEU A 176 -10.34 15.59 3.44
CA LEU A 176 -8.93 15.67 3.80
C LEU A 176 -8.59 16.95 4.56
N PHE A 177 -8.93 18.11 3.99
CA PHE A 177 -8.58 19.38 4.60
C PHE A 177 -9.34 19.63 5.91
N LYS A 178 -10.63 19.27 5.96
CA LYS A 178 -11.44 19.34 7.17
C LYS A 178 -10.80 18.53 8.32
N ARG A 179 -10.39 17.29 8.05
CA ARG A 179 -9.76 16.42 9.06
C ARG A 179 -8.39 16.91 9.51
N LEU A 180 -7.62 17.53 8.61
CA LEU A 180 -6.33 18.16 8.95
C LEU A 180 -6.53 19.34 9.91
N LEU A 181 -7.53 20.20 9.65
CA LEU A 181 -7.85 21.31 10.56
C LEU A 181 -8.37 20.83 11.91
N GLU A 182 -9.25 19.82 11.94
CA GLU A 182 -9.70 19.19 13.19
C GLU A 182 -8.53 18.66 14.03
N ALA A 183 -7.59 17.94 13.40
CA ALA A 183 -6.41 17.41 14.07
C ALA A 183 -5.50 18.53 14.59
N LYS A 184 -5.34 19.59 13.81
CA LYS A 184 -4.60 20.78 14.23
C LYS A 184 -5.23 21.45 15.46
N ASP A 185 -6.54 21.64 15.47
CA ASP A 185 -7.24 22.25 16.61
C ASP A 185 -7.13 21.37 17.86
N GLN A 186 -7.18 20.04 17.68
CA GLN A 186 -6.90 19.08 18.76
C GLN A 186 -5.47 19.25 19.31
N LEU A 187 -4.45 19.36 18.46
CA LEU A 187 -3.07 19.62 18.90
C LEU A 187 -2.95 20.95 19.65
N ASN A 188 -3.55 22.03 19.15
CA ASN A 188 -3.51 23.35 19.79
C ASN A 188 -4.11 23.32 21.20
N ASN A 189 -5.20 22.57 21.38
CA ASN A 189 -5.89 22.48 22.67
C ASN A 189 -5.23 21.51 23.66
N ARG A 190 -4.50 20.50 23.17
CA ARG A 190 -3.98 19.40 23.99
C ARG A 190 -2.51 19.54 24.34
N ILE A 191 -1.73 20.26 23.53
CA ILE A 191 -0.31 20.47 23.81
C ILE A 191 -0.20 21.47 24.95
N PRO A 192 0.35 21.08 26.12
CA PRO A 192 0.43 21.99 27.24
C PRO A 192 1.35 23.15 26.90
N GLY A 193 1.04 24.34 27.44
CA GLY A 193 1.87 25.54 27.32
C GLY A 193 3.34 25.31 27.71
N SER A 194 4.19 26.30 27.43
CA SER A 194 5.63 26.23 27.67
C SER A 194 5.93 25.76 29.08
N ASN A 195 6.42 24.53 29.21
CA ASN A 195 7.01 24.00 30.42
C ASN A 195 8.51 23.95 30.15
N LEU A 196 9.33 24.52 31.04
CA LEU A 196 10.73 24.89 30.77
C LEU A 196 11.65 23.72 30.38
N SER A 197 11.25 22.46 30.62
CA SER A 197 12.11 21.29 30.49
C SER A 197 12.10 20.61 29.11
N LEU A 198 11.02 20.69 28.34
CA LEU A 198 10.85 19.94 27.08
C LEU A 198 10.33 20.83 25.96
N ALA A 199 10.98 20.74 24.79
CA ALA A 199 10.50 21.34 23.56
C ALA A 199 9.39 20.46 22.95
N LYS A 200 8.22 21.07 22.74
CA LYS A 200 7.00 20.37 22.32
C LYS A 200 6.62 20.70 20.88
N TYR A 201 6.26 19.68 20.12
CA TYR A 201 5.89 19.80 18.71
C TYR A 201 4.65 18.98 18.39
N GLY A 202 3.86 19.44 17.43
CA GLY A 202 2.69 18.73 16.91
C GLY A 202 3.00 18.06 15.57
N ILE A 203 2.53 16.82 15.39
CA ILE A 203 2.57 16.07 14.13
C ILE A 203 1.15 15.60 13.84
N ILE A 204 0.70 15.77 12.60
CA ILE A 204 -0.55 15.15 12.13
C ILE A 204 -0.16 14.00 11.21
N VAL A 205 -0.67 12.80 11.47
CA VAL A 205 -0.45 11.63 10.63
C VAL A 205 -1.76 11.23 9.99
N VAL A 206 -1.76 11.07 8.67
CA VAL A 206 -2.97 10.86 7.89
C VAL A 206 -2.83 9.61 7.02
N ASP A 207 -3.72 8.65 7.24
CA ASP A 207 -3.92 7.55 6.30
C ASP A 207 -4.81 8.05 5.16
N VAL A 208 -4.22 8.11 3.97
CA VAL A 208 -4.85 8.57 2.72
C VAL A 208 -5.08 7.43 1.74
N THR A 209 -4.99 6.17 2.17
CA THR A 209 -5.15 4.99 1.30
C THR A 209 -6.43 5.05 0.47
N LYS A 210 -7.57 5.38 1.09
CA LYS A 210 -8.87 5.48 0.40
C LYS A 210 -8.99 6.70 -0.52
N ILE A 211 -8.18 7.74 -0.31
CA ILE A 211 -8.10 8.89 -1.23
C ILE A 211 -7.31 8.49 -2.45
N ALA A 212 -6.15 7.87 -2.23
CA ALA A 212 -5.22 7.50 -3.28
C ALA A 212 -5.79 6.39 -4.20
N PHE A 213 -6.60 5.48 -3.66
CA PHE A 213 -7.10 4.30 -4.37
C PHE A 213 -8.58 4.02 -4.06
N LYS A 214 -9.42 4.01 -5.11
CA LYS A 214 -10.88 3.88 -5.01
C LYS A 214 -11.37 2.44 -4.78
N HIS A 215 -10.65 1.43 -5.26
CA HIS A 215 -11.04 0.01 -5.20
C HIS A 215 -10.46 -0.68 -3.96
N ASN A 216 -11.00 -0.33 -2.79
CA ASN A 216 -10.73 -0.97 -1.50
C ASN A 216 -9.25 -1.09 -1.07
N GLY A 217 -8.35 -0.37 -1.73
CA GLY A 217 -6.93 -0.41 -1.41
C GLY A 217 -6.27 -1.71 -1.87
N VAL A 218 -6.43 -2.10 -3.13
CA VAL A 218 -5.51 -3.01 -3.81
C VAL A 218 -4.94 -2.27 -5.02
N ILE A 219 -3.66 -2.49 -5.32
CA ILE A 219 -3.05 -2.03 -6.56
C ILE A 219 -2.44 -3.19 -7.33
N MET A 220 -2.35 -3.04 -8.64
CA MET A 220 -1.56 -3.92 -9.47
C MET A 220 -0.28 -3.22 -9.89
N GLY A 221 0.85 -3.92 -9.78
CA GLY A 221 2.14 -3.45 -10.24
C GLY A 221 2.79 -4.47 -11.15
N TYR A 222 3.52 -4.00 -12.17
CA TYR A 222 4.39 -4.88 -12.96
C TYR A 222 5.44 -5.55 -12.08
N THR A 223 6.01 -4.77 -11.16
CA THR A 223 6.99 -5.19 -10.16
C THR A 223 6.68 -4.49 -8.84
N SER A 224 7.31 -4.94 -7.76
CA SER A 224 7.24 -4.30 -6.45
C SER A 224 7.68 -2.83 -6.47
N GLU A 225 8.65 -2.50 -7.33
CA GLU A 225 9.17 -1.15 -7.55
C GLU A 225 8.17 -0.29 -8.31
N HIS A 226 7.52 -0.83 -9.35
CA HIS A 226 6.46 -0.13 -10.05
C HIS A 226 5.31 0.22 -9.08
N ALA A 227 4.87 -0.76 -8.29
CA ALA A 227 3.83 -0.56 -7.28
C ALA A 227 4.21 0.56 -6.29
N ARG A 228 5.47 0.56 -5.82
CA ARG A 228 6.00 1.63 -4.95
C ARG A 228 5.91 3.00 -5.63
N ASP A 229 6.34 3.10 -6.88
CA ASP A 229 6.39 4.37 -7.61
C ASP A 229 4.98 4.91 -7.86
N LEU A 230 4.01 4.05 -8.21
CA LEU A 230 2.59 4.42 -8.31
C LEU A 230 2.04 4.99 -6.99
N ILE A 231 2.37 4.36 -5.86
CA ILE A 231 1.96 4.85 -4.54
C ILE A 231 2.61 6.21 -4.24
N GLN A 232 3.90 6.36 -4.51
CA GLN A 232 4.64 7.59 -4.26
C GLN A 232 4.12 8.76 -5.10
N ASP A 233 3.78 8.51 -6.36
CA ASP A 233 3.20 9.54 -7.23
C ASP A 233 1.81 9.98 -6.74
N LYS A 234 0.99 9.05 -6.24
CA LYS A 234 -0.28 9.39 -5.58
C LYS A 234 -0.10 10.17 -4.28
N LEU A 235 0.87 9.81 -3.45
CA LEU A 235 1.20 10.58 -2.25
C LEU A 235 1.63 12.02 -2.60
N LYS A 236 2.47 12.19 -3.63
CA LYS A 236 2.91 13.51 -4.12
C LYS A 236 1.73 14.33 -4.63
N GLU A 237 0.85 13.73 -5.42
CA GLU A 237 -0.39 14.37 -5.92
C GLU A 237 -1.22 14.94 -4.75
N ILE A 238 -1.46 14.13 -3.70
CA ILE A 238 -2.20 14.55 -2.51
C ILE A 238 -1.43 15.64 -1.73
N SER A 239 -0.11 15.52 -1.64
CA SER A 239 0.74 16.47 -0.88
C SER A 239 0.74 17.88 -1.45
N ASN A 240 0.67 18.01 -2.78
CA ASN A 240 0.66 19.31 -3.46
C ASN A 240 -0.53 20.17 -3.03
N GLY A 241 -1.68 19.55 -2.75
CA GLY A 241 -2.84 20.23 -2.22
C GLY A 241 -2.67 20.69 -0.77
N ILE A 242 -1.89 19.99 0.05
CA ILE A 242 -1.74 20.31 1.49
C ILE A 242 -0.71 21.41 1.72
N ALA A 243 0.41 21.38 1.00
CA ALA A 243 1.53 22.29 1.21
C ALA A 243 1.16 23.76 0.97
N SER A 244 0.22 24.03 0.05
CA SER A 244 -0.23 25.36 -0.34
C SER A 244 -1.23 26.01 0.63
N HIS A 245 -1.82 25.24 1.56
CA HIS A 245 -2.83 25.77 2.50
C HIS A 245 -2.20 26.46 3.72
N GLU A 246 -2.01 27.78 3.65
CA GLU A 246 -1.41 28.57 4.73
C GLU A 246 -2.13 28.45 6.09
N SER A 247 -3.46 28.31 6.07
CA SER A 247 -4.27 28.18 7.29
C SER A 247 -4.00 26.90 8.07
N LEU A 248 -3.33 25.90 7.48
CA LEU A 248 -2.83 24.73 8.21
C LEU A 248 -1.56 25.08 9.00
N TRP A 249 -0.67 25.89 8.44
CA TRP A 249 0.68 26.15 8.98
C TRP A 249 0.80 27.39 9.87
N ASN A 250 -0.25 28.22 9.92
CA ASN A 250 -0.23 29.50 10.63
C ASN A 250 -0.21 29.42 12.18
N LEU A 251 -0.49 28.26 12.79
CA LEU A 251 -0.50 28.09 14.26
C LEU A 251 0.59 27.13 14.72
N LYS A 252 1.26 27.50 15.83
CA LYS A 252 2.14 26.61 16.57
C LYS A 252 1.27 25.66 17.42
N PRO A 253 1.68 24.39 17.61
CA PRO A 253 3.04 23.88 17.42
C PRO A 253 3.20 22.85 16.29
N LEU A 254 2.30 22.81 15.30
CA LEU A 254 2.40 21.90 14.16
C LEU A 254 3.71 22.09 13.39
N ILE A 255 4.50 21.02 13.25
CA ILE A 255 5.75 21.04 12.47
C ILE A 255 5.67 20.24 11.18
N MET A 256 4.79 19.24 11.11
CA MET A 256 4.77 18.27 10.02
C MET A 256 3.40 17.64 9.86
N VAL A 257 3.04 17.37 8.60
CA VAL A 257 1.99 16.44 8.22
C VAL A 257 2.66 15.21 7.60
N TRP A 258 2.31 14.03 8.07
CA TRP A 258 2.83 12.75 7.61
C TRP A 258 1.70 12.00 6.90
N LEU A 259 1.79 11.88 5.59
CA LEU A 259 0.88 11.06 4.80
C LEU A 259 1.34 9.61 4.78
N GLN A 260 0.42 8.68 4.94
CA GLN A 260 0.65 7.26 4.76
C GLN A 260 -0.36 6.63 3.81
N VAL A 261 0.12 5.71 2.99
CA VAL A 261 -0.69 4.71 2.28
C VAL A 261 -0.27 3.35 2.81
N HIS A 262 -1.25 2.51 3.16
CA HIS A 262 -1.04 1.12 3.52
C HIS A 262 -1.90 0.24 2.63
N ILE A 263 -1.25 -0.45 1.69
CA ILE A 263 -1.95 -1.10 0.60
C ILE A 263 -1.28 -2.43 0.19
N PRO A 264 -2.05 -3.52 0.04
CA PRO A 264 -1.61 -4.72 -0.64
C PRO A 264 -1.52 -4.49 -2.15
N SER A 265 -0.63 -5.24 -2.79
CA SER A 265 -0.32 -5.16 -4.20
C SER A 265 -0.26 -6.55 -4.80
N LEU A 266 -0.90 -6.72 -5.95
CA LEU A 266 -0.64 -7.85 -6.84
C LEU A 266 0.51 -7.48 -7.76
N ILE A 267 1.60 -8.24 -7.68
CA ILE A 267 2.78 -8.05 -8.51
C ILE A 267 2.74 -9.08 -9.63
N LEU A 268 2.90 -8.61 -10.87
CA LEU A 268 2.92 -9.48 -12.05
C LEU A 268 4.27 -10.20 -12.19
N TYR A 269 5.39 -9.51 -11.89
CA TYR A 269 6.73 -10.04 -12.08
C TYR A 269 7.70 -9.80 -10.90
N PRO A 270 8.18 -10.88 -10.25
CA PRO A 270 7.62 -12.23 -10.33
C PRO A 270 6.18 -12.22 -9.79
N SER A 271 5.33 -13.16 -10.24
CA SER A 271 3.95 -13.20 -9.74
C SER A 271 3.94 -13.45 -8.23
N THR A 272 3.52 -12.44 -7.46
CA THR A 272 3.52 -12.50 -5.99
C THR A 272 2.55 -11.48 -5.42
N PHE A 273 2.22 -11.65 -4.15
CA PHE A 273 1.60 -10.61 -3.34
C PHE A 273 2.69 -9.82 -2.62
N SER A 274 2.44 -8.54 -2.41
CA SER A 274 3.25 -7.68 -1.54
C SER A 274 2.34 -6.77 -0.77
N THR A 275 2.71 -6.36 0.44
CA THR A 275 2.02 -5.29 1.16
C THR A 275 3.03 -4.20 1.48
N ARG A 276 2.63 -2.95 1.30
CA ARG A 276 3.52 -1.81 1.49
C ARG A 276 2.87 -0.75 2.35
N ILE A 277 3.67 -0.21 3.28
CA ILE A 277 3.40 1.05 3.96
C ILE A 277 4.33 2.08 3.33
N SER A 278 3.77 3.06 2.64
CA SER A 278 4.51 4.16 2.03
C SER A 278 4.21 5.45 2.79
N SER A 279 5.24 6.24 3.04
CA SER A 279 5.15 7.51 3.76
C SER A 279 5.58 8.68 2.87
N LEU A 280 4.98 9.84 3.08
CA LEU A 280 5.43 11.12 2.54
C LEU A 280 5.26 12.21 3.61
N PHE A 281 6.29 13.02 3.80
CA PHE A 281 6.34 14.01 4.87
C PHE A 281 6.26 15.43 4.29
N ILE A 282 5.38 16.24 4.86
CA ILE A 282 5.12 17.61 4.41
C ILE A 282 5.42 18.56 5.56
N SER A 283 6.19 19.60 5.27
CA SER A 283 6.41 20.72 6.18
C SER A 283 6.38 22.02 5.39
N SER A 284 5.89 23.11 5.97
CA SER A 284 5.98 24.41 5.31
C SER A 284 7.43 24.92 5.34
N HIS A 285 7.84 25.63 4.28
CA HIS A 285 9.17 26.27 4.23
C HIS A 285 9.41 27.22 5.42
N LYS A 286 8.35 27.91 5.89
CA LYS A 286 8.38 28.79 7.06
C LYS A 286 8.69 28.04 8.36
N VAL A 287 8.37 26.74 8.44
CA VAL A 287 8.70 25.88 9.58
C VAL A 287 10.08 25.26 9.40
N SER A 288 10.36 24.62 8.26
CA SER A 288 11.63 23.90 8.05
C SER A 288 12.86 24.80 8.11
N SER A 289 12.75 26.07 7.68
CA SER A 289 13.86 27.03 7.71
C SER A 289 14.24 27.54 9.12
N LYS A 290 13.40 27.34 10.14
CA LYS A 290 13.68 27.89 11.48
C LYS A 290 14.62 26.98 12.26
N ARG A 291 15.75 27.55 12.72
CA ARG A 291 16.80 26.86 13.50
C ARG A 291 16.28 26.02 14.67
N LYS A 292 15.22 26.47 15.35
CA LYS A 292 14.62 25.76 16.50
C LYS A 292 13.90 24.44 16.15
N PHE A 293 13.54 24.23 14.88
CA PHE A 293 12.89 22.99 14.41
C PHE A 293 13.90 22.04 13.77
N ARG A 294 15.06 22.52 13.32
CA ARG A 294 16.10 21.71 12.69
C ARG A 294 16.51 20.51 13.56
N LYS A 295 16.77 20.73 14.85
CA LYS A 295 17.11 19.64 15.79
C LYS A 295 15.97 18.62 15.96
N ALA A 296 14.72 19.08 15.93
CA ALA A 296 13.57 18.18 16.01
C ALA A 296 13.45 17.30 14.76
N PHE A 297 13.67 17.87 13.56
CA PHE A 297 13.71 17.11 12.31
C PHE A 297 14.90 16.14 12.24
N GLU A 298 16.08 16.57 12.70
CA GLU A 298 17.26 15.69 12.81
C GLU A 298 17.00 14.49 13.72
N GLU A 299 16.30 14.69 14.84
CA GLU A 299 15.93 13.59 15.75
C GLU A 299 14.85 12.67 15.16
N LEU A 300 13.87 13.24 14.44
CA LEU A 300 12.83 12.47 13.77
C LEU A 300 13.35 11.70 12.56
N LYS A 301 14.48 12.08 11.96
CA LYS A 301 14.98 11.51 10.69
C LYS A 301 14.92 9.97 10.67
N LEU A 302 15.45 9.32 11.70
CA LEU A 302 15.41 7.86 11.80
C LEU A 302 13.98 7.31 11.85
N THR A 303 13.06 7.98 12.56
CA THR A 303 11.64 7.62 12.62
C THR A 303 10.95 7.77 11.26
N LEU A 304 11.38 8.74 10.44
CA LEU A 304 10.83 8.94 9.10
C LEU A 304 11.37 7.90 8.10
N GLU A 305 12.61 7.46 8.29
CA GLU A 305 13.32 6.54 7.39
C GLU A 305 13.12 5.06 7.76
N ILE A 306 12.69 4.72 8.99
CA ILE A 306 12.51 3.33 9.43
C ILE A 306 11.52 2.55 8.55
N GLY A 307 10.53 3.24 7.95
CA GLY A 307 9.59 2.65 6.99
C GLY A 307 10.21 2.21 5.67
N GLU A 308 11.41 2.68 5.35
CA GLU A 308 12.16 2.31 4.14
C GLU A 308 13.13 1.15 4.38
N GLN A 309 13.35 0.77 5.63
CA GLN A 309 14.19 -0.37 5.96
C GLN A 309 13.52 -1.67 5.53
N LYS A 310 14.23 -2.45 4.72
CA LYS A 310 13.79 -3.76 4.26
C LYS A 310 13.80 -4.75 5.42
N ASP A 311 12.82 -5.65 5.45
CA ASP A 311 12.89 -6.79 6.35
C ASP A 311 14.04 -7.70 5.90
N PRO A 312 14.97 -8.10 6.78
CA PRO A 312 16.12 -8.93 6.40
C PRO A 312 15.72 -10.31 5.86
N ARG A 313 14.47 -10.76 6.10
CA ARG A 313 13.91 -12.00 5.53
C ARG A 313 13.40 -11.83 4.09
N GLU A 314 13.40 -10.61 3.53
CA GLU A 314 13.10 -10.36 2.11
C GLU A 314 14.24 -10.88 1.22
N ILE A 315 14.00 -11.99 0.51
CA ILE A 315 15.04 -12.67 -0.29
C ILE A 315 15.12 -12.08 -1.69
N THR A 316 15.94 -11.05 -1.92
CA THR A 316 16.07 -10.46 -3.28
C THR A 316 16.37 -11.50 -4.36
N LYS A 317 15.49 -11.62 -5.36
CA LYS A 317 15.66 -12.57 -6.47
C LYS A 317 16.18 -11.84 -7.71
N LYS A 318 17.27 -12.34 -8.29
CA LYS A 318 17.71 -11.91 -9.62
C LYS A 318 16.68 -12.39 -10.64
N LEU A 319 16.17 -11.47 -11.45
CA LEU A 319 15.25 -11.82 -12.52
C LEU A 319 16.06 -12.32 -13.72
N PRO A 320 15.48 -13.20 -14.55
CA PRO A 320 16.09 -13.55 -15.84
C PRO A 320 16.30 -12.28 -16.69
N PRO A 321 17.10 -12.34 -17.76
CA PRO A 321 17.23 -11.23 -18.71
C PRO A 321 15.85 -10.83 -19.28
N ILE A 322 15.71 -9.53 -19.57
CA ILE A 322 14.51 -9.02 -20.24
C ILE A 322 14.53 -9.54 -21.68
N ARG A 323 13.39 -10.08 -22.10
CA ARG A 323 13.19 -10.62 -23.43
C ARG A 323 13.22 -9.50 -24.46
N ASN A 324 14.23 -9.52 -25.34
CA ASN A 324 14.35 -8.56 -26.45
C ASN A 324 13.62 -9.03 -27.72
N GLU A 325 13.40 -10.34 -27.87
CA GLU A 325 12.77 -10.95 -29.04
C GLU A 325 11.73 -12.00 -28.65
N ILE A 326 10.71 -12.19 -29.47
CA ILE A 326 9.71 -13.25 -29.29
C ILE A 326 9.76 -14.17 -30.49
N THR A 327 9.99 -15.45 -30.23
CA THR A 327 9.80 -16.49 -31.23
C THR A 327 8.36 -16.98 -31.17
N ILE A 328 7.63 -16.81 -32.26
CA ILE A 328 6.28 -17.35 -32.42
C ILE A 328 6.41 -18.74 -33.06
N PRO A 329 6.01 -19.83 -32.38
CA PRO A 329 6.10 -21.17 -32.93
C PRO A 329 5.37 -21.31 -34.27
N LYS A 330 5.93 -22.10 -35.19
CA LYS A 330 5.24 -22.45 -36.43
C LYS A 330 3.92 -23.16 -36.10
N GLY A 331 2.84 -22.76 -36.77
CA GLY A 331 1.49 -23.27 -36.52
C GLY A 331 0.71 -22.49 -35.47
N THR A 332 1.26 -21.39 -34.92
CA THR A 332 0.49 -20.49 -34.06
C THR A 332 -0.65 -19.85 -34.85
N ILE A 333 -1.87 -19.93 -34.33
CA ILE A 333 -3.06 -19.28 -34.87
C ILE A 333 -3.48 -18.20 -33.87
N PHE A 334 -3.91 -17.04 -34.37
CA PHE A 334 -4.43 -16.00 -33.49
C PHE A 334 -5.62 -15.28 -34.12
N LYS A 335 -6.52 -14.81 -33.26
CA LYS A 335 -7.77 -14.16 -33.66
C LYS A 335 -7.98 -12.91 -32.81
N TRP A 336 -8.13 -11.77 -33.48
CA TRP A 336 -8.44 -10.49 -32.85
C TRP A 336 -9.95 -10.24 -32.84
N ASP A 337 -10.41 -9.50 -31.83
CA ASP A 337 -11.64 -8.72 -31.92
C ASP A 337 -11.39 -7.55 -32.89
N GLU A 338 -11.82 -7.74 -34.13
CA GLU A 338 -11.55 -6.82 -35.24
C GLU A 338 -12.19 -5.44 -35.06
N GLU A 339 -13.31 -5.36 -34.35
CA GLU A 339 -13.97 -4.09 -34.05
C GLU A 339 -13.08 -3.26 -33.13
N ILE A 340 -12.63 -3.87 -32.02
CA ILE A 340 -11.78 -3.21 -31.03
C ILE A 340 -10.41 -2.86 -31.61
N LEU A 341 -9.80 -3.77 -32.37
CA LEU A 341 -8.48 -3.53 -32.94
C LEU A 341 -8.49 -2.33 -33.89
N ARG A 342 -9.52 -2.21 -34.75
CA ARG A 342 -9.64 -1.09 -35.69
C ARG A 342 -9.87 0.23 -34.96
N GLU A 343 -10.83 0.26 -34.05
CA GLU A 343 -11.07 1.44 -33.22
C GLU A 343 -9.81 1.89 -32.47
N PHE A 344 -9.07 0.93 -31.89
CA PHE A 344 -7.82 1.21 -31.20
C PHE A 344 -6.76 1.83 -32.12
N LEU A 345 -6.61 1.30 -33.34
CA LEU A 345 -5.64 1.81 -34.31
C LEU A 345 -6.03 3.17 -34.90
N ASP A 346 -7.32 3.48 -34.95
CA ASP A 346 -7.83 4.76 -35.45
C ASP A 346 -7.71 5.86 -34.39
N LEU A 347 -8.06 5.54 -33.15
CA LEU A 347 -8.15 6.53 -32.07
C LEU A 347 -6.88 6.62 -31.23
N TRP A 348 -6.13 5.52 -31.09
CA TRP A 348 -5.05 5.37 -30.09
C TRP A 348 -5.47 5.77 -28.67
N GLU A 349 -6.77 5.69 -28.39
CA GLU A 349 -7.40 5.99 -27.12
C GLU A 349 -8.22 4.78 -26.70
N LEU A 350 -8.23 4.51 -25.40
CA LEU A 350 -8.93 3.37 -24.82
C LEU A 350 -9.76 3.88 -23.65
N SER A 351 -11.06 4.01 -23.85
CA SER A 351 -11.99 4.38 -22.78
C SER A 351 -13.38 3.79 -23.04
N GLY A 352 -14.13 3.53 -21.97
CA GLY A 352 -15.56 3.21 -22.06
C GLY A 352 -15.92 1.77 -22.42
N ARG A 353 -14.97 0.83 -22.51
CA ARG A 353 -15.25 -0.61 -22.71
C ARG A 353 -14.97 -1.43 -21.45
N ASP A 354 -15.60 -2.60 -21.38
CA ASP A 354 -15.39 -3.60 -20.32
C ASP A 354 -13.93 -4.10 -20.32
N PRO A 355 -13.18 -3.93 -19.21
CA PRO A 355 -11.80 -4.41 -19.07
C PRO A 355 -11.62 -5.91 -19.34
N ASP A 356 -12.66 -6.71 -19.06
CA ASP A 356 -12.62 -8.17 -19.16
C ASP A 356 -13.09 -8.68 -20.53
N ARG A 357 -13.38 -7.80 -21.50
CA ARG A 357 -13.67 -8.22 -22.87
C ARG A 357 -12.42 -8.85 -23.49
N VAL A 358 -12.56 -10.08 -23.98
CA VAL A 358 -11.51 -10.77 -24.75
C VAL A 358 -11.27 -10.00 -26.06
N ILE A 359 -10.02 -9.65 -26.33
CA ILE A 359 -9.61 -8.91 -27.54
C ILE A 359 -8.74 -9.72 -28.47
N LEU A 360 -8.09 -10.76 -27.96
CA LEU A 360 -7.15 -11.58 -28.72
C LEU A 360 -7.09 -12.98 -28.10
N GLU A 361 -7.29 -13.98 -28.95
CA GLU A 361 -7.04 -15.38 -28.63
C GLU A 361 -5.83 -15.85 -29.45
N VAL A 362 -4.90 -16.54 -28.80
CA VAL A 362 -3.68 -17.09 -29.42
C VAL A 362 -3.59 -18.57 -29.07
N GLU A 363 -3.62 -19.41 -30.09
CA GLU A 363 -3.45 -20.85 -29.98
C GLU A 363 -2.04 -21.21 -30.44
N PHE A 364 -1.20 -21.56 -29.46
CA PHE A 364 0.12 -22.15 -29.69
C PHE A 364 -0.01 -23.67 -29.81
N PRO A 365 0.99 -24.38 -30.37
CA PRO A 365 0.94 -25.83 -30.47
C PRO A 365 0.76 -26.58 -29.13
N THR A 366 1.15 -25.97 -28.01
CA THR A 366 1.14 -26.60 -26.68
C THR A 366 0.28 -25.88 -25.66
N GLU A 367 -0.23 -24.68 -25.97
CA GLU A 367 -0.93 -23.84 -25.01
C GLU A 367 -1.90 -22.88 -25.69
N HIS A 368 -2.91 -22.43 -24.95
CA HIS A 368 -3.87 -21.43 -25.40
C HIS A 368 -3.80 -20.20 -24.49
N ALA A 369 -3.70 -19.01 -25.09
CA ALA A 369 -3.60 -17.75 -24.39
C ALA A 369 -4.69 -16.79 -24.83
N VAL A 370 -5.43 -16.27 -23.86
CA VAL A 370 -6.48 -15.26 -24.06
C VAL A 370 -6.01 -13.93 -23.49
N PHE A 371 -6.20 -12.84 -24.23
CA PHE A 371 -5.86 -11.47 -23.81
C PHE A 371 -7.11 -10.60 -23.76
N HIS A 372 -7.15 -9.72 -22.76
CA HIS A 372 -8.32 -8.88 -22.46
C HIS A 372 -8.05 -7.41 -22.75
N TYR A 373 -9.12 -6.63 -22.91
CA TYR A 373 -9.07 -5.20 -23.21
C TYR A 373 -8.18 -4.43 -22.24
N GLN A 374 -8.19 -4.81 -20.96
CA GLN A 374 -7.32 -4.23 -19.94
C GLN A 374 -5.82 -4.34 -20.25
N GLU A 375 -5.37 -5.41 -20.91
CA GLU A 375 -3.96 -5.60 -21.27
C GLU A 375 -3.54 -4.69 -22.42
N LEU A 376 -4.46 -4.34 -23.32
CA LEU A 376 -4.22 -3.35 -24.37
C LEU A 376 -4.10 -1.93 -23.80
N ILE A 377 -4.93 -1.60 -22.79
CA ILE A 377 -4.81 -0.33 -22.03
C ILE A 377 -3.42 -0.21 -21.41
N TRP A 378 -2.94 -1.29 -20.81
CA TRP A 378 -1.61 -1.35 -20.20
C TRP A 378 -0.46 -1.27 -21.21
N LEU A 379 -0.69 -1.73 -22.44
CA LEU A 379 0.31 -1.71 -23.50
C LEU A 379 0.49 -0.33 -24.12
N LEU A 380 -0.60 0.43 -24.29
CA LEU A 380 -0.62 1.71 -25.01
C LEU A 380 0.50 2.70 -24.61
N PRO A 381 0.79 2.95 -23.31
CA PRO A 381 1.87 3.86 -22.90
C PRO A 381 3.27 3.43 -23.37
N ASN A 382 3.45 2.16 -23.73
CA ASN A 382 4.72 1.58 -24.16
C ASN A 382 4.87 1.52 -25.69
N ILE A 383 3.88 2.01 -26.46
CA ILE A 383 3.93 2.05 -27.93
C ILE A 383 4.40 3.45 -28.37
N PRO A 384 5.61 3.60 -28.92
CA PRO A 384 6.13 4.90 -29.39
C PRO A 384 5.27 5.48 -30.51
N HIS A 385 5.15 6.81 -30.58
CA HIS A 385 4.34 7.51 -31.60
C HIS A 385 4.70 7.09 -33.04
N SER A 386 6.00 6.93 -33.34
CA SER A 386 6.46 6.47 -34.65
C SER A 386 5.99 5.06 -35.01
N LEU A 387 5.86 4.18 -34.02
CA LEU A 387 5.29 2.85 -34.23
C LEU A 387 3.77 2.95 -34.42
N ARG A 388 3.09 3.85 -33.69
CA ARG A 388 1.64 4.06 -33.82
C ARG A 388 1.25 4.42 -35.26
N GLU A 389 1.92 5.42 -35.84
CA GLU A 389 1.71 5.83 -37.23
C GLU A 389 1.88 4.68 -38.22
N LYS A 390 2.92 3.85 -38.02
CA LYS A 390 3.17 2.68 -38.87
C LYS A 390 2.06 1.65 -38.76
N LEU A 391 1.59 1.36 -37.54
CA LEU A 391 0.58 0.33 -37.31
C LEU A 391 -0.82 0.76 -37.79
N SER A 392 -1.17 2.06 -37.73
CA SER A 392 -2.44 2.56 -38.29
C SER A 392 -2.55 2.37 -39.80
N GLY A 393 -1.43 2.40 -40.53
CA GLY A 393 -1.42 2.23 -42.00
C GLY A 393 -1.46 0.78 -42.48
N GLU A 394 -1.10 -0.19 -41.64
CA GLU A 394 -0.91 -1.59 -42.05
C GLU A 394 -1.54 -2.58 -41.05
N LEU A 395 -2.84 -2.87 -41.22
CA LEU A 395 -3.59 -3.72 -40.29
C LEU A 395 -2.97 -5.11 -40.09
N SER A 396 -2.42 -5.73 -41.14
CA SER A 396 -1.76 -7.04 -41.03
C SER A 396 -0.49 -6.99 -40.16
N LEU A 397 0.29 -5.92 -40.28
CA LEU A 397 1.44 -5.67 -39.43
C LEU A 397 1.00 -5.38 -37.99
N ALA A 398 -0.01 -4.54 -37.81
CA ALA A 398 -0.57 -4.20 -36.50
C ALA A 398 -1.01 -5.43 -35.70
N ARG A 399 -1.76 -6.34 -36.34
CA ARG A 399 -2.18 -7.61 -35.74
C ARG A 399 -1.01 -8.40 -35.15
N SER A 400 0.05 -8.57 -35.93
CA SER A 400 1.21 -9.39 -35.56
C SER A 400 2.08 -8.71 -34.50
N VAL A 401 2.34 -7.41 -34.68
CA VAL A 401 3.17 -6.62 -33.77
C VAL A 401 2.49 -6.46 -32.41
N LEU A 402 1.21 -6.08 -32.38
CA LEU A 402 0.48 -5.92 -31.12
C LEU A 402 0.32 -7.26 -30.38
N MET A 403 0.10 -8.35 -31.10
CA MET A 403 0.07 -9.69 -30.49
C MET A 403 1.42 -10.02 -29.85
N ALA A 404 2.52 -9.84 -30.58
CA ALA A 404 3.85 -10.07 -30.03
C ALA A 404 4.12 -9.16 -28.82
N MET A 405 3.71 -7.89 -28.87
CA MET A 405 3.85 -6.97 -27.75
C MET A 405 3.04 -7.38 -26.52
N LEU A 406 1.80 -7.87 -26.70
CA LEU A 406 0.97 -8.40 -25.61
C LEU A 406 1.59 -9.66 -24.99
N ILE A 407 2.07 -10.59 -25.83
CA ILE A 407 2.80 -11.78 -25.37
C ILE A 407 4.05 -11.36 -24.57
N ARG A 408 4.80 -10.35 -25.05
CA ARG A 408 5.97 -9.80 -24.33
C ARG A 408 5.59 -9.17 -23.01
N GLN A 409 4.48 -8.43 -22.99
CA GLN A 409 4.01 -7.78 -21.78
C GLN A 409 3.62 -8.80 -20.72
N ARG A 410 3.06 -9.95 -21.12
CA ARG A 410 2.70 -11.07 -20.24
C ARG A 410 3.92 -11.92 -19.82
N ASN A 411 4.94 -12.00 -20.66
CA ASN A 411 6.16 -12.78 -20.40
C ASN A 411 7.42 -11.95 -20.72
N PRO A 412 7.71 -10.91 -19.91
CA PRO A 412 8.76 -9.94 -20.23
C PRO A 412 10.18 -10.44 -19.99
N TYR A 413 10.33 -11.55 -19.28
CA TYR A 413 11.64 -12.16 -18.98
C TYR A 413 11.83 -13.43 -19.80
N GLU A 414 13.09 -13.78 -20.05
CA GLU A 414 13.47 -15.09 -20.61
C GLU A 414 13.05 -16.21 -19.64
N SER A 415 12.66 -17.36 -20.20
CA SER A 415 12.41 -18.55 -19.39
C SER A 415 13.75 -19.02 -18.82
N GLY A 416 13.88 -18.96 -17.49
CA GLY A 416 15.09 -19.36 -16.76
C GLY A 416 15.21 -20.85 -16.52
#